data_AF-A0A1M5V5K7-F1
#
_entry.id   AF-A0A1M5V5K7-F1
#
_cell.length_a   1.000
_cell.length_b   1.000
_cell.length_c   1.000
_cell.angle_alpha   90.00
_cell.angle_beta   90.00
_cell.angle_gamma   90.00
#
_symmetry.space_group_name_H-M   'P 1'
#
loop_
_entity.id
_entity.type
_entity.pdbx_description
1 polymer ?
#
loop_
_entity_poly.entity_id
_entity_poly.type
_entity_poly.pdbx_seq_one_letter_code
_entity_poly.pdbx_strand_id
1 'polypeptide(L)'
;MSQTLEQLMYQVGQVFLIPTLVAISVLFLYSLYALGAFAVAYFQRRGHVIGAGSRRLRSFELLRWAHAHPAASGDDLDVAAHRLLEVPRITTRVTPMLGLVATMIPMGPALKGLSNGNLASVSDNLAIAFSAVILALIAAAITYWIVSVKRRWLAEELVWLQAAQQAACDKSAGRKAA
;
A
#
# COMPACT_ATOMS: atom_id res chain seq x y z
N MET A 1 0.06 4.78 44.17
CA MET A 1 0.26 3.74 43.12
C MET A 1 -0.43 4.10 41.80
N SER A 2 -1.65 4.68 41.81
CA SER A 2 -2.34 5.15 40.60
C SER A 2 -1.56 6.23 39.82
N GLN A 3 -1.02 7.24 40.49
CA GLN A 3 -0.25 8.32 39.84
C GLN A 3 1.01 7.81 39.09
N THR A 4 1.68 6.79 39.63
CA THR A 4 2.85 6.18 38.97
C THR A 4 2.45 5.45 37.69
N LEU A 5 1.28 4.79 37.70
CA LEU A 5 0.73 4.12 36.52
C LEU A 5 0.32 5.14 35.44
N GLU A 6 -0.36 6.21 35.83
CA GLU A 6 -0.76 7.31 34.93
C GLU A 6 0.47 7.97 34.27
N GLN A 7 1.52 8.25 35.05
CA GLN A 7 2.77 8.81 34.52
C GLN A 7 3.49 7.86 33.57
N LEU A 8 3.53 6.56 33.89
CA LEU A 8 4.07 5.53 33.01
C LEU A 8 3.29 5.47 31.69
N MET A 9 1.97 5.44 31.73
CA MET A 9 1.13 5.42 30.53
C MET A 9 1.35 6.67 29.66
N TYR A 10 1.43 7.85 30.28
CA TYR A 10 1.72 9.10 29.59
C TYR A 10 3.08 9.08 28.90
N GLN A 11 4.14 8.67 29.62
CA GLN A 11 5.50 8.62 29.07
C GLN A 11 5.61 7.59 27.94
N VAL A 12 5.06 6.40 28.15
CA VAL A 12 5.04 5.35 27.13
C VAL A 12 4.32 5.86 25.87
N GLY A 13 3.13 6.46 26.02
CA GLY A 13 2.39 7.03 24.89
C GLY A 13 3.18 8.09 24.13
N GLN A 14 3.86 9.02 24.83
CA GLN A 14 4.68 10.05 24.20
C GLN A 14 5.88 9.48 23.43
N VAL A 15 6.52 8.42 23.93
CA VAL A 15 7.62 7.75 23.23
C VAL A 15 7.18 7.23 21.86
N PHE A 16 5.92 6.81 21.70
CA PHE A 16 5.37 6.36 20.43
C PHE A 16 5.01 7.48 19.45
N LEU A 17 5.03 8.76 19.86
CA LEU A 17 4.71 9.87 18.96
C LEU A 17 5.72 9.97 17.80
N ILE A 18 7.02 10.01 18.13
CA ILE A 18 8.08 10.17 17.13
C ILE A 18 8.08 8.99 16.14
N PRO A 19 8.07 7.71 16.58
CA PRO A 19 7.94 6.56 15.68
C PRO A 19 6.71 6.64 14.78
N THR A 20 5.56 7.08 15.31
CA THR A 20 4.32 7.22 14.53
C THR A 20 4.46 8.29 13.45
N LEU A 21 5.01 9.46 13.79
CA LEU A 21 5.25 10.54 12.83
C LEU A 21 6.25 10.10 11.75
N VAL A 22 7.34 9.45 12.13
CA VAL A 22 8.33 8.90 11.19
C VAL A 22 7.67 7.87 10.25
N ALA A 23 6.86 6.96 10.80
CA ALA A 23 6.13 5.98 10.00
C ALA A 23 5.18 6.66 8.99
N ILE A 24 4.41 7.67 9.42
CA ILE A 24 3.54 8.44 8.52
C ILE A 24 4.37 9.12 7.42
N SER A 25 5.50 9.76 7.75
CA SER A 25 6.37 10.40 6.77
C SER A 25 6.93 9.39 5.77
N VAL A 26 7.38 8.22 6.21
CA VAL A 26 7.87 7.14 5.33
C VAL A 26 6.75 6.63 4.41
N LEU A 27 5.56 6.39 4.95
CA LEU A 27 4.41 5.93 4.16
C LEU A 27 3.94 6.98 3.15
N PHE A 28 4.02 8.27 3.50
CA PHE A 28 3.74 9.37 2.58
C PHE A 28 4.76 9.41 1.43
N LEU A 29 6.06 9.36 1.73
CA LEU A 29 7.10 9.29 0.70
C LEU A 29 6.95 8.06 -0.19
N TYR A 30 6.67 6.90 0.40
CA TYR A 30 6.34 5.68 -0.33
C TYR A 30 5.13 5.87 -1.25
N SER A 31 4.07 6.54 -0.80
CA SER A 31 2.89 6.80 -1.63
C SER A 31 3.21 7.65 -2.86
N LEU A 32 4.08 8.67 -2.72
CA LEU A 32 4.54 9.50 -3.83
C LEU A 32 5.40 8.70 -4.82
N TYR A 33 6.34 7.90 -4.31
CA TYR A 33 7.14 7.00 -5.14
C TYR A 33 6.26 6.00 -5.91
N ALA A 34 5.32 5.35 -5.21
CA ALA A 34 4.40 4.39 -5.80
C ALA A 34 3.49 5.05 -6.85
N LEU A 35 3.04 6.28 -6.61
CA LEU A 35 2.26 7.07 -7.56
C LEU A 35 3.07 7.37 -8.84
N GLY A 36 4.34 7.76 -8.71
CA GLY A 36 5.22 7.98 -9.85
C GLY A 36 5.44 6.70 -10.67
N ALA A 37 5.76 5.59 -10.00
CA ALA A 37 5.91 4.29 -10.65
C ALA A 37 4.61 3.85 -11.34
N PHE A 38 3.46 4.07 -10.70
CA PHE A 38 2.15 3.78 -11.24
C PHE A 38 1.81 4.66 -12.45
N ALA A 39 2.10 5.95 -12.41
CA ALA A 39 1.86 6.87 -13.54
C ALA A 39 2.66 6.41 -14.78
N VAL A 40 3.93 6.08 -14.59
CA VAL A 40 4.78 5.53 -15.66
C VAL A 40 4.20 4.23 -16.23
N ALA A 41 3.74 3.32 -15.38
CA ALA A 41 3.07 2.09 -15.82
C ALA A 41 1.73 2.36 -16.54
N TYR A 42 0.94 3.31 -16.06
CA TYR A 42 -0.34 3.72 -16.64
C TYR A 42 -0.17 4.29 -18.05
N PHE A 43 0.79 5.20 -18.23
CA PHE A 43 1.07 5.79 -19.56
C PHE A 43 1.62 4.75 -20.53
N GLN A 44 2.49 3.83 -20.07
CA GLN A 44 2.97 2.74 -20.92
C GLN A 44 1.86 1.79 -21.37
N ARG A 45 0.87 1.51 -20.51
CA ARG A 45 -0.28 0.67 -20.86
C ARG A 45 -1.25 1.34 -21.83
N ARG A 46 -1.41 2.67 -21.80
CA ARG A 46 -2.28 3.38 -22.76
C ARG A 46 -1.81 3.28 -24.21
N GLY A 47 -0.53 3.04 -24.45
CA GLY A 47 0.05 2.98 -25.80
C GLY A 47 0.18 1.57 -26.40
N HIS A 48 -0.06 0.50 -25.63
CA HIS A 48 0.24 -0.87 -26.07
C HIS A 48 -0.91 -1.83 -25.75
N VAL A 49 -1.49 -2.42 -26.80
CA VAL A 49 -2.41 -3.57 -26.71
C VAL A 49 -1.62 -4.80 -26.29
N ILE A 50 -2.22 -5.67 -25.46
CA ILE A 50 -1.65 -6.97 -25.06
C ILE A 50 -1.48 -7.83 -26.33
N GLY A 51 -0.31 -7.76 -26.96
CA GLY A 51 -0.08 -8.38 -28.27
C GLY A 51 1.40 -8.47 -28.67
N ALA A 52 1.91 -9.71 -28.69
CA ALA A 52 3.03 -10.31 -29.45
C ALA A 52 4.42 -9.64 -29.52
N GLY A 53 4.65 -8.45 -28.95
CA GLY A 53 5.94 -7.74 -29.04
C GLY A 53 6.49 -7.20 -27.71
N SER A 54 6.01 -7.75 -26.58
CA SER A 54 6.24 -7.17 -25.25
C SER A 54 7.66 -7.42 -24.70
N ARG A 55 8.66 -6.76 -25.32
CA ARG A 55 10.07 -6.80 -24.89
C ARG A 55 10.37 -5.86 -23.71
N ARG A 56 9.37 -5.14 -23.18
CA ARG A 56 9.47 -4.35 -21.94
C ARG A 56 8.66 -4.99 -20.81
N LEU A 57 9.19 -6.09 -20.30
CA LEU A 57 8.73 -6.88 -19.14
C LEU A 57 8.71 -6.13 -17.79
N ARG A 58 8.89 -4.81 -17.74
CA ARG A 58 8.88 -4.04 -16.49
C ARG A 58 7.48 -3.69 -16.00
N SER A 59 6.49 -3.66 -16.89
CA SER A 59 5.15 -3.12 -16.63
C SER A 59 4.11 -4.19 -16.30
N PHE A 60 4.45 -5.46 -16.51
CA PHE A 60 3.62 -6.63 -16.25
C PHE A 60 4.28 -7.48 -15.16
N GLU A 61 3.97 -7.16 -13.91
CA GLU A 61 4.57 -7.83 -12.74
C GLU A 61 4.21 -9.33 -12.73
N LEU A 62 2.98 -9.69 -13.15
CA LEU A 62 2.52 -11.07 -13.20
C LEU A 62 3.14 -11.84 -14.38
N LEU A 63 3.20 -11.27 -15.59
CA LEU A 63 3.88 -11.92 -16.71
C LEU A 63 5.37 -12.16 -16.44
N ARG A 64 6.05 -11.23 -15.74
CA ARG A 64 7.46 -11.43 -15.37
C ARG A 64 7.61 -12.59 -14.39
N TRP A 65 6.69 -12.70 -13.42
CA TRP A 65 6.68 -13.81 -12.48
C TRP A 65 6.36 -15.15 -13.17
N ALA A 66 5.39 -15.16 -14.07
CA ALA A 66 5.00 -16.32 -14.87
C ALA A 66 6.13 -16.79 -15.80
N HIS A 67 6.87 -15.86 -16.42
CA HIS A 67 8.06 -16.19 -17.21
C HIS A 67 9.20 -16.77 -16.36
N ALA A 68 9.32 -16.37 -15.10
CA ALA A 68 10.32 -16.90 -14.18
C ALA A 68 9.94 -18.31 -13.65
N HIS A 69 8.65 -18.66 -13.67
CA HIS A 69 8.14 -19.96 -13.23
C HIS A 69 7.27 -20.60 -14.33
N PRO A 70 7.87 -21.10 -15.44
CA PRO A 70 7.13 -21.66 -16.57
C PRO A 70 6.36 -22.96 -16.24
N ALA A 71 6.61 -23.58 -15.09
CA ALA A 71 5.90 -24.75 -14.59
C ALA A 71 4.81 -24.43 -13.54
N ALA A 72 4.53 -23.15 -13.29
CA ALA A 72 3.52 -22.74 -12.32
C ALA A 72 2.10 -23.16 -12.78
N SER A 73 1.34 -23.73 -11.84
CA SER A 73 -0.06 -24.07 -12.06
C SER A 73 -0.95 -22.82 -12.09
N GLY A 74 -2.21 -22.97 -12.51
CA GLY A 74 -3.20 -21.88 -12.46
C GLY A 74 -3.35 -21.29 -11.05
N ASP A 75 -3.32 -22.15 -10.03
CA ASP A 75 -3.44 -21.75 -8.62
C ASP A 75 -2.22 -20.94 -8.15
N ASP A 76 -1.02 -21.27 -8.63
CA ASP A 76 0.21 -20.55 -8.30
C ASP A 76 0.20 -19.11 -8.86
N LEU A 77 -0.39 -18.91 -10.05
CA LEU A 77 -0.58 -17.60 -10.65
C LEU A 77 -1.55 -16.73 -9.84
N ASP A 78 -2.63 -17.33 -9.33
CA ASP A 78 -3.59 -16.63 -8.47
C ASP A 78 -2.94 -16.16 -7.17
N VAL A 79 -2.15 -17.03 -6.52
CA VAL A 79 -1.40 -16.68 -5.30
C VAL A 79 -0.41 -15.54 -5.57
N ALA A 80 0.32 -15.59 -6.69
CA ALA A 80 1.27 -14.55 -7.06
C ALA A 80 0.59 -13.19 -7.29
N ALA A 81 -0.55 -13.18 -7.99
CA ALA A 81 -1.34 -11.97 -8.21
C ALA A 81 -1.81 -11.34 -6.89
N HIS A 82 -2.22 -12.17 -5.92
CA HIS A 82 -2.60 -11.69 -4.59
C HIS A 82 -1.42 -11.10 -3.81
N ARG A 83 -0.25 -11.75 -3.83
CA ARG A 83 0.96 -11.25 -3.16
C ARG A 83 1.41 -9.88 -3.65
N LEU A 84 1.30 -9.63 -4.96
CA LEU A 84 1.68 -8.34 -5.56
C LEU A 84 0.84 -7.15 -5.05
N LEU A 85 -0.38 -7.40 -4.58
CA LEU A 85 -1.28 -6.38 -4.03
C LEU A 85 -1.19 -6.25 -2.51
N GLU A 86 -0.48 -7.15 -1.83
CA GLU A 86 -0.49 -7.26 -0.37
C GLU A 86 0.08 -6.00 0.31
N VAL A 87 1.30 -5.60 -0.06
CA VAL A 87 1.98 -4.44 0.54
C VAL A 87 1.16 -3.16 0.33
N PRO A 88 0.75 -2.76 -0.89
CA PRO A 88 -0.05 -1.55 -1.08
C PRO A 88 -1.42 -1.60 -0.37
N ARG A 89 -2.03 -2.78 -0.25
CA ARG A 89 -3.30 -2.97 0.46
C ARG A 89 -3.14 -2.79 1.97
N ILE A 90 -2.07 -3.33 2.56
CA ILE A 90 -1.75 -3.14 3.98
C ILE A 90 -1.48 -1.65 4.23
N THR A 91 -0.64 -1.01 3.41
CA THR A 91 -0.37 0.43 3.52
C THR A 91 -1.67 1.25 3.51
N THR A 92 -2.58 0.97 2.58
CA THR A 92 -3.87 1.67 2.47
C THR A 92 -4.68 1.63 3.76
N ARG A 93 -4.66 0.50 4.48
CA ARG A 93 -5.46 0.29 5.69
C ARG A 93 -4.77 0.78 6.96
N VAL A 94 -3.45 0.59 7.06
CA VAL A 94 -2.67 0.93 8.25
C VAL A 94 -2.39 2.42 8.34
N THR A 95 -2.21 3.12 7.21
CA THR A 95 -1.84 4.54 7.22
C THR A 95 -2.89 5.43 7.93
N PRO A 96 -4.21 5.31 7.67
CA PRO A 96 -5.22 6.06 8.41
C PRO A 96 -5.25 5.75 9.91
N MET A 97 -4.99 4.49 10.30
CA MET A 97 -4.94 4.08 11.70
C MET A 97 -3.76 4.75 12.42
N LEU A 98 -2.59 4.84 11.76
CA LEU A 98 -1.45 5.59 12.29
C LEU A 98 -1.76 7.09 12.41
N GLY A 99 -2.48 7.66 11.44
CA GLY A 99 -2.97 9.04 11.52
C GLY A 99 -3.85 9.27 12.75
N LEU A 100 -4.76 8.35 13.06
CA LEU A 100 -5.60 8.41 14.27
C LEU A 100 -4.76 8.33 15.55
N VAL A 101 -3.75 7.43 15.60
CA VAL A 101 -2.83 7.36 16.74
C VAL A 101 -2.06 8.68 16.94
N ALA A 102 -1.65 9.32 15.84
CA ALA A 102 -0.92 10.58 15.87
C ALA A 102 -1.73 11.75 16.48
N THR A 103 -3.07 11.69 16.52
CA THR A 103 -3.89 12.70 17.20
C THR A 103 -4.16 12.37 18.65
N MET A 104 -4.25 11.08 18.99
CA MET A 104 -4.57 10.67 20.36
C MET A 104 -3.38 10.85 21.32
N ILE A 105 -2.14 10.66 20.84
CA ILE A 105 -0.93 10.81 21.67
C ILE A 105 -0.72 12.25 22.19
N PRO A 106 -0.72 13.31 21.35
CA PRO A 106 -0.47 14.68 21.80
C PRO A 106 -1.66 15.32 22.53
N MET A 107 -2.83 14.68 22.57
CA MET A 107 -4.01 15.21 23.25
C MET A 107 -3.83 15.31 24.77
N GLY A 108 -3.15 14.35 25.40
CA GLY A 108 -2.84 14.41 26.84
C GLY A 108 -2.02 15.66 27.23
N PRO A 109 -0.86 15.90 26.59
CA PRO A 109 -0.09 17.13 26.76
C PRO A 109 -0.89 18.41 26.47
N ALA A 110 -1.72 18.41 25.43
CA ALA A 110 -2.55 19.56 25.07
C ALA A 110 -3.59 19.88 26.16
N LEU A 111 -4.32 18.89 26.68
CA LEU A 111 -5.30 19.12 27.75
C LEU A 111 -4.64 19.61 29.05
N LYS A 112 -3.43 19.11 29.35
CA LYS A 112 -2.62 19.61 30.47
C LYS A 112 -2.19 21.07 30.26
N GLY A 113 -1.76 21.43 29.04
CA GLY A 113 -1.43 22.80 28.66
C GLY A 113 -2.60 23.76 28.81
N LEU A 114 -3.80 23.31 28.43
CA LEU A 114 -5.05 24.06 28.58
C LEU A 114 -5.38 24.33 30.05
N SER A 115 -5.27 23.32 30.91
CA SER A 115 -5.49 23.48 32.36
C SER A 115 -4.52 24.48 33.00
N ASN A 116 -3.35 24.70 32.40
CA ASN A 116 -2.34 25.64 32.87
C ASN A 116 -2.45 27.03 32.20
N GLY A 117 -3.46 27.27 31.36
CA GLY A 117 -3.64 28.52 30.62
C GLY A 117 -2.64 28.74 29.47
N ASN A 118 -1.86 27.72 29.09
CA ASN A 118 -0.86 27.80 28.03
C ASN A 118 -1.45 27.45 26.65
N LEU A 119 -2.18 28.39 26.07
CA LEU A 119 -2.82 28.21 24.75
C LEU A 119 -1.82 28.01 23.60
N ALA A 120 -0.60 28.55 23.71
CA ALA A 120 0.44 28.38 22.69
C ALA A 120 0.84 26.90 22.55
N SER A 121 1.14 26.25 23.68
CA SER A 121 1.50 24.81 23.68
C SER A 121 0.36 23.92 23.19
N VAL A 122 -0.89 24.27 23.47
CA VAL A 122 -2.06 23.56 22.93
C VAL A 122 -2.09 23.65 21.41
N SER A 123 -1.88 24.86 20.88
CA SER A 123 -1.92 25.15 19.45
C SER A 123 -0.83 24.37 18.69
N ASP A 124 0.39 24.31 19.22
CA ASP A 124 1.50 23.58 18.60
C ASP A 124 1.24 22.07 18.53
N ASN A 125 0.76 21.48 19.64
CA ASN A 125 0.42 20.05 19.70
C ASN A 125 -0.69 19.69 18.71
N LEU A 126 -1.71 20.54 18.58
CA LEU A 126 -2.80 20.34 17.62
C LEU A 126 -2.34 20.51 16.17
N ALA A 127 -1.47 21.49 15.89
CA ALA A 127 -0.93 21.71 14.55
C ALA A 127 -0.14 20.50 14.04
N ILE A 128 0.71 19.91 14.89
CA ILE A 128 1.47 18.70 14.57
C ILE A 128 0.51 17.51 14.35
N ALA A 129 -0.45 17.32 15.26
CA ALA A 129 -1.43 16.23 15.19
C ALA A 129 -2.24 16.25 13.88
N PHE A 130 -2.82 17.41 13.53
CA PHE A 130 -3.62 17.54 12.31
C PHE A 130 -2.80 17.41 11.05
N SER A 131 -1.58 17.97 11.03
CA SER A 131 -0.67 17.81 9.89
C SER A 131 -0.34 16.34 9.64
N ALA A 132 -0.08 15.56 10.69
CA ALA A 132 0.17 14.13 10.58
C ALA A 132 -1.02 13.36 9.98
N VAL A 133 -2.26 13.68 10.41
CA VAL A 133 -3.47 13.07 9.85
C VAL A 133 -3.64 13.39 8.39
N ILE A 134 -3.46 14.65 7.99
CA ILE A 134 -3.60 15.07 6.60
C ILE A 134 -2.64 14.28 5.72
N LEU A 135 -1.37 14.17 6.11
CA LEU A 135 -0.38 13.37 5.37
C LEU A 135 -0.76 11.88 5.32
N ALA A 136 -1.21 11.32 6.44
CA ALA A 136 -1.64 9.93 6.51
C ALA A 136 -2.83 9.63 5.58
N LEU A 137 -3.84 10.51 5.55
CA LEU A 137 -5.01 10.36 4.70
C LEU A 137 -4.69 10.52 3.21
N ILE A 138 -3.81 11.47 2.86
CA ILE A 138 -3.35 11.64 1.47
C ILE A 138 -2.62 10.38 1.00
N ALA A 139 -1.69 9.86 1.81
CA ALA A 139 -0.95 8.64 1.49
C ALA A 139 -1.88 7.42 1.34
N ALA A 140 -2.87 7.29 2.22
CA ALA A 140 -3.88 6.24 2.15
C ALA A 140 -4.75 6.35 0.89
N ALA A 141 -5.18 7.56 0.53
CA ALA A 141 -5.99 7.81 -0.66
C ALA A 141 -5.24 7.47 -1.95
N ILE A 142 -3.97 7.88 -2.03
CA ILE A 142 -3.09 7.56 -3.17
C ILE A 142 -2.93 6.04 -3.31
N THR A 143 -2.55 5.36 -2.22
CA THR A 143 -2.32 3.92 -2.24
C THR A 143 -3.59 3.11 -2.50
N TYR A 144 -4.73 3.56 -1.98
CA TYR A 144 -6.05 2.99 -2.30
C TYR A 144 -6.35 3.06 -3.79
N TRP A 145 -6.15 4.23 -4.41
CA TRP A 145 -6.39 4.41 -5.83
C TRP A 145 -5.50 3.49 -6.68
N ILE A 146 -4.21 3.40 -6.34
CA ILE A 146 -3.25 2.49 -7.00
C ILE A 146 -3.72 1.03 -6.89
N VAL A 147 -4.08 0.56 -5.70
CA VAL A 147 -4.59 -0.81 -5.48
C VAL A 147 -5.84 -1.08 -6.31
N SER A 148 -6.76 -0.11 -6.37
CA SER A 148 -8.01 -0.25 -7.12
C SER A 148 -7.75 -0.50 -8.62
N VAL A 149 -6.82 0.27 -9.21
CA VAL A 149 -6.48 0.10 -10.63
C VAL A 149 -5.61 -1.13 -10.87
N LYS A 150 -4.57 -1.37 -10.06
CA LYS A 150 -3.70 -2.55 -10.19
C LYS A 150 -4.48 -3.86 -10.06
N ARG A 151 -5.52 -3.91 -9.22
CA ARG A 151 -6.37 -5.09 -9.09
C ARG A 151 -7.04 -5.47 -10.41
N ARG A 152 -7.54 -4.48 -11.14
CA ARG A 152 -8.16 -4.72 -12.46
C ARG A 152 -7.12 -5.24 -13.46
N TRP A 153 -5.95 -4.64 -13.50
CA TRP A 153 -4.85 -5.05 -14.38
C TRP A 153 -4.36 -6.47 -14.13
N LEU A 154 -4.17 -6.86 -12.87
CA LEU A 154 -3.73 -8.21 -12.53
C LEU A 154 -4.79 -9.26 -12.87
N ALA A 155 -6.08 -8.93 -12.72
CA ALA A 155 -7.16 -9.82 -13.13
C ALA A 155 -7.19 -10.02 -14.66
N GLU A 156 -7.01 -8.95 -15.44
CA GLU A 156 -6.90 -9.04 -16.91
C GLU A 156 -5.71 -9.92 -17.33
N GLU A 157 -4.56 -9.78 -16.66
CA GLU A 157 -3.36 -10.60 -16.91
C GLU A 157 -3.56 -12.08 -16.54
N LEU A 158 -4.21 -12.36 -15.42
CA LEU A 158 -4.51 -13.72 -14.97
C LEU A 158 -5.38 -14.48 -15.99
N VAL A 159 -6.48 -13.87 -16.41
CA VAL A 159 -7.40 -14.46 -17.39
C VAL A 159 -6.67 -14.75 -18.71
N TRP A 160 -5.81 -13.83 -19.16
CA TRP A 160 -5.04 -14.02 -20.38
C TRP A 160 -4.04 -15.18 -20.26
N LEU A 161 -3.33 -15.29 -19.13
CA LEU A 161 -2.38 -16.38 -18.88
C LEU A 161 -3.05 -17.75 -18.78
N GLN A 162 -4.18 -17.83 -18.09
CA GLN A 162 -4.97 -19.06 -17.97
C GLN A 162 -5.48 -19.54 -19.33
N ALA A 163 -6.01 -18.63 -20.17
CA ALA A 163 -6.45 -18.96 -21.52
C ALA A 163 -5.28 -19.46 -22.40
N ALA A 164 -4.09 -18.86 -22.27
CA ALA A 164 -2.89 -19.29 -23.01
C ALA A 164 -2.41 -20.69 -22.57
N GLN A 165 -2.45 -21.01 -21.28
CA GLN A 165 -2.11 -22.34 -20.76
C GLN A 165 -3.11 -23.42 -21.24
N GLN A 166 -4.41 -23.12 -21.22
CA GLN A 166 -5.45 -24.02 -21.73
C GLN A 166 -5.24 -24.33 -23.23
N ALA A 167 -5.01 -23.30 -24.05
CA ALA A 167 -4.75 -23.48 -25.48
C ALA A 167 -3.47 -24.31 -25.76
N ALA A 168 -2.46 -24.22 -24.90
CA ALA A 168 -1.26 -25.05 -25.00
C ALA A 168 -1.52 -26.52 -24.62
N CYS A 169 -2.34 -26.76 -23.58
CA CYS A 169 -2.77 -28.09 -23.17
C CYS A 169 -3.56 -28.79 -24.29
N ASP A 170 -4.54 -28.10 -24.88
CA ASP A 170 -5.39 -28.64 -25.96
C ASP A 170 -4.57 -29.03 -27.20
N LYS A 171 -3.59 -28.21 -27.58
CA LYS A 171 -2.65 -28.54 -28.67
C LYS A 171 -1.81 -29.77 -28.37
N SER A 172 -1.39 -29.96 -27.12
CA SER A 172 -0.61 -31.14 -26.71
C SER A 172 -1.45 -32.42 -26.70
N ALA A 173 -2.74 -32.31 -26.33
CA ALA A 173 -3.68 -33.42 -26.37
C ALA A 173 -4.03 -33.84 -27.81
N GLY A 174 -4.30 -32.86 -28.69
CA GLY A 174 -4.57 -33.12 -30.12
C GLY A 174 -3.38 -33.75 -30.86
N ARG A 175 -2.14 -33.45 -30.46
CA ARG A 175 -0.92 -34.04 -31.04
C ARG A 175 -0.63 -35.47 -30.55
N LYS A 176 -1.17 -35.88 -29.39
CA LYS A 176 -1.06 -37.27 -28.90
C LYS A 176 -2.15 -38.20 -29.45
N ALA A 177 -3.23 -37.63 -29.97
CA ALA A 177 -4.37 -38.37 -30.52
C ALA A 177 -4.28 -38.61 -32.05
N ALA A 178 -3.26 -38.05 -32.71
CA ALA A 178 -2.94 -38.22 -34.13
C ALA A 178 -1.65 -39.03 -34.30
#